data_AF-B7LGT5-F1
#
_entry.id   AF-B7LGT5-F1
#
_cell.length_a   1.000
_cell.length_b   1.000
_cell.length_c   1.000
_cell.angle_alpha   90.00
_cell.angle_beta   90.00
_cell.angle_gamma   90.00
#
_symmetry.space_group_name_H-M   'P 1'
#
loop_
_entity.id
_entity.type
_entity.pdbx_description
1 polymer ?
#
loop_
_entity_poly.entity_id
_entity_poly.type
_entity_poly.pdbx_seq_one_letter_code
_entity_poly.pdbx_strand_id
1 'polypeptide(L)'
;MNMMRIFYIGLSGVGMMFSSMASGHDAGGLQSPACGVVCDPYICVNSDGISPELTRKYLGEKAAENLQSLQGYDPSEFTFANGVFCDVKEKLCRDDRYFGVDGKRSGKINQITTKMLFMCRE
;
A
#
# COMPACT_ATOMS: atom_id res chain seq x y z
N MET A 1 -43.64 30.22 36.69
CA MET A 1 -42.39 30.43 37.46
C MET A 1 -42.32 29.40 38.57
N ASN A 2 -41.10 28.97 38.92
CA ASN A 2 -40.71 27.87 39.82
C ASN A 2 -40.86 26.46 39.22
N MET A 3 -39.88 25.55 39.23
CA MET A 3 -38.67 25.46 40.05
C MET A 3 -37.62 24.60 39.31
N MET A 4 -36.40 25.13 39.22
CA MET A 4 -35.20 24.50 38.65
C MET A 4 -34.86 23.22 39.42
N ARG A 5 -34.76 22.05 38.75
CA ARG A 5 -34.18 20.83 39.32
C ARG A 5 -32.85 20.54 38.64
N ILE A 6 -31.79 20.97 39.33
CA ILE A 6 -30.41 20.60 39.05
C ILE A 6 -30.21 19.17 39.57
N PHE A 7 -29.94 18.23 38.66
CA PHE A 7 -29.33 16.95 38.98
C PHE A 7 -27.97 16.91 38.29
N TYR A 8 -26.91 17.11 39.07
CA TYR A 8 -25.55 16.77 38.66
C TYR A 8 -25.25 15.31 39.04
N ILE A 9 -24.28 14.74 38.30
CA ILE A 9 -23.48 13.54 38.58
C ILE A 9 -24.01 12.25 37.92
N GLY A 10 -23.48 11.99 36.72
CA GLY A 10 -23.38 10.67 36.11
C GLY A 10 -21.99 10.51 35.49
N LEU A 11 -21.02 10.14 36.32
CA LEU A 11 -19.66 9.76 35.95
C LEU A 11 -19.69 8.28 35.52
N SER A 12 -19.55 7.98 34.22
CA SER A 12 -19.19 6.67 33.61
C SER A 12 -19.52 6.77 32.11
N GLY A 13 -18.69 6.43 31.15
CA GLY A 13 -17.40 5.77 31.15
C GLY A 13 -16.98 5.64 29.67
N VAL A 14 -15.66 5.64 29.46
CA VAL A 14 -14.90 4.98 28.38
C VAL A 14 -15.70 4.60 27.12
N GLY A 15 -15.46 5.29 26.01
CA GLY A 15 -16.03 4.92 24.72
C GLY A 15 -15.22 5.44 23.53
N MET A 16 -14.18 4.68 23.19
CA MET A 16 -13.51 4.63 21.88
C MET A 16 -12.67 5.84 21.49
N MET A 17 -11.40 5.78 21.87
CA MET A 17 -10.32 6.34 21.06
C MET A 17 -10.42 5.70 19.67
N PHE A 18 -10.93 6.43 18.68
CA PHE A 18 -10.64 6.12 17.29
C PHE A 18 -9.15 6.41 17.10
N SER A 19 -8.33 5.37 17.28
CA SER A 19 -6.98 5.39 16.74
C SER A 19 -7.13 5.49 15.23
N SER A 20 -7.09 6.71 14.72
CA SER A 20 -6.78 6.96 13.33
C SER A 20 -5.47 6.24 13.06
N MET A 21 -5.54 5.04 12.49
CA MET A 21 -4.36 4.44 11.89
C MET A 21 -3.91 5.44 10.84
N ALA A 22 -2.75 6.04 11.09
CA ALA A 22 -2.09 6.89 10.12
C ALA A 22 -1.78 6.00 8.92
N SER A 23 -2.69 5.98 7.94
CA SER A 23 -2.40 5.53 6.60
C SER A 23 -1.34 6.50 6.09
N GLY A 24 -0.07 6.13 6.26
CA GLY A 24 1.07 6.83 5.69
C GLY A 24 0.93 6.83 4.18
N HIS A 25 0.19 7.81 3.66
CA HIS A 25 0.28 8.22 2.28
C HIS A 25 1.54 9.06 2.21
N ASP A 26 2.60 8.52 1.61
CA ASP A 26 3.54 9.33 0.82
C ASP A 26 4.57 8.44 0.12
N ALA A 27 4.18 8.07 -1.11
CA ALA A 27 5.04 7.86 -2.27
C ALA A 27 4.13 7.96 -3.51
N GLY A 28 3.61 9.15 -3.81
CA GLY A 28 2.87 9.40 -5.06
C GLY A 28 1.58 8.59 -5.28
N GLY A 29 0.86 8.23 -4.22
CA GLY A 29 -0.42 7.50 -4.32
C GLY A 29 -0.35 6.01 -3.95
N LEU A 30 0.76 5.53 -3.40
CA LEU A 30 0.87 4.19 -2.82
C LEU A 30 0.37 4.16 -1.38
N GLN A 31 -0.26 3.06 -1.00
CA GLN A 31 -0.70 2.74 0.35
C GLN A 31 0.01 1.48 0.85
N SER A 32 0.42 1.46 2.12
CA SER A 32 0.97 0.25 2.74
C SER A 32 0.07 -0.19 3.90
N PRO A 33 -0.92 -1.06 3.65
CA PRO A 33 -1.91 -1.44 4.67
C PRO A 33 -1.36 -2.43 5.72
N ALA A 34 -0.25 -3.10 5.41
CA ALA A 34 0.44 -4.01 6.31
C ALA A 34 1.93 -4.00 6.00
N CYS A 35 2.74 -4.44 6.95
CA CYS A 35 4.17 -4.59 6.79
C CYS A 35 4.49 -5.49 5.57
N GLY A 36 5.33 -5.01 4.65
CA GLY A 36 5.68 -5.77 3.43
C GLY A 36 4.58 -5.83 2.38
N VAL A 37 3.46 -5.13 2.56
CA VAL A 37 2.38 -5.01 1.57
C VAL A 37 2.31 -3.58 1.08
N VAL A 38 2.36 -3.40 -0.23
CA VAL A 38 2.20 -2.11 -0.89
C VAL A 38 1.11 -2.23 -1.95
N CYS A 39 0.17 -1.31 -1.94
CA CYS A 39 -0.94 -1.24 -2.88
C CYS A 39 -0.89 0.09 -3.63
N ASP A 40 -1.24 0.04 -4.92
CA ASP A 40 -1.66 1.20 -5.68
C ASP A 40 -3.19 1.11 -5.94
N PRO A 41 -3.80 2.02 -6.72
CA PRO A 41 -5.24 1.97 -6.99
C PRO A 41 -5.73 0.71 -7.73
N TYR A 42 -4.86 -0.11 -8.30
CA TYR A 42 -5.18 -1.24 -9.17
C TYR A 42 -4.69 -2.59 -8.63
N ILE A 43 -3.51 -2.62 -8.01
CA ILE A 43 -2.84 -3.85 -7.56
C ILE A 43 -2.30 -3.71 -6.15
N CYS A 44 -2.27 -4.84 -5.43
CA CYS A 44 -1.48 -4.99 -4.22
C CYS A 44 -0.37 -6.02 -4.44
N VAL A 45 0.79 -5.71 -3.89
CA VAL A 45 2.01 -6.50 -4.04
C VAL A 45 2.63 -6.78 -2.67
N ASN A 46 3.41 -7.85 -2.59
CA ASN A 46 4.27 -8.18 -1.47
C ASN A 46 5.68 -8.53 -1.94
N SER A 47 6.52 -9.07 -1.04
CA SER A 47 7.88 -9.52 -1.35
C SER A 47 7.96 -10.63 -2.42
N ASP A 48 6.86 -11.32 -2.74
CA ASP A 48 6.79 -12.34 -3.78
C ASP A 48 6.30 -11.78 -5.12
N GLY A 49 5.80 -10.54 -5.13
CA GLY A 49 5.31 -9.86 -6.33
C GLY A 49 3.83 -9.47 -6.26
N ILE A 50 3.20 -9.36 -7.44
CA ILE A 50 1.78 -9.06 -7.54
C ILE A 50 0.96 -10.19 -6.93
N SER A 51 0.10 -9.87 -5.95
CA SER A 51 -0.76 -10.83 -5.27
C SER A 51 -2.23 -10.56 -5.56
N PRO A 52 -2.92 -11.44 -6.32
CA PRO A 52 -4.36 -11.37 -6.52
C PRO A 52 -5.15 -11.46 -5.21
N GLU A 53 -4.66 -12.23 -4.24
CA GLU A 53 -5.29 -12.38 -2.93
C GLU A 53 -5.24 -11.09 -2.11
N LEU A 54 -4.08 -10.42 -2.06
CA LEU A 54 -3.96 -9.12 -1.39
C LEU A 54 -4.76 -8.06 -2.14
N THR A 55 -4.76 -8.10 -3.47
CA THR A 55 -5.56 -7.19 -4.31
C THR A 55 -7.03 -7.34 -3.99
N ARG A 56 -7.54 -8.57 -3.91
CA ARG A 56 -8.93 -8.84 -3.49
C ARG A 56 -9.20 -8.35 -2.07
N LYS A 57 -8.28 -8.60 -1.14
CA LYS A 57 -8.43 -8.25 0.28
C LYS A 57 -8.51 -6.74 0.52
N TYR A 58 -7.68 -5.95 -0.16
CA TYR A 58 -7.54 -4.51 0.10
C TYR A 58 -8.26 -3.63 -0.93
N LEU A 59 -8.41 -4.07 -2.18
CA LEU A 59 -9.05 -3.30 -3.27
C LEU A 59 -10.40 -3.89 -3.71
N GLY A 60 -10.74 -5.11 -3.28
CA GLY A 60 -12.01 -5.79 -3.57
C GLY A 60 -11.98 -6.69 -4.80
N GLU A 61 -13.07 -7.45 -4.99
CA GLU A 61 -13.18 -8.47 -6.04
C GLU A 61 -12.96 -7.93 -7.45
N LYS A 62 -13.57 -6.78 -7.76
CA LYS A 62 -13.47 -6.18 -9.10
C LYS A 62 -12.03 -5.90 -9.52
N ALA A 63 -11.18 -5.46 -8.60
CA ALA A 63 -9.76 -5.22 -8.87
C ALA A 63 -9.01 -6.54 -9.14
N ALA A 64 -9.30 -7.58 -8.34
CA ALA A 64 -8.72 -8.91 -8.53
C ALA A 64 -9.17 -9.58 -9.84
N GLU A 65 -10.42 -9.40 -10.27
CA GLU A 65 -10.93 -9.88 -11.55
C GLU A 65 -10.27 -9.16 -12.73
N ASN A 66 -10.09 -7.84 -12.64
CA ASN A 66 -9.36 -7.06 -13.64
C ASN A 66 -7.93 -7.54 -13.78
N LEU A 67 -7.24 -7.78 -12.65
CA LEU A 67 -5.87 -8.31 -12.65
C LEU A 67 -5.80 -9.69 -13.30
N GLN A 68 -6.71 -10.59 -12.96
CA GLN A 68 -6.78 -11.94 -13.56
C GLN A 68 -7.11 -11.90 -15.07
N SER A 69 -7.80 -10.86 -15.52
CA SER A 69 -8.11 -10.65 -16.94
C SER A 69 -6.91 -10.14 -17.75
N LEU A 70 -5.85 -9.66 -17.08
CA LEU A 70 -4.61 -9.26 -17.75
C LEU A 70 -3.85 -10.51 -18.19
N GLN A 71 -3.71 -10.69 -19.50
CA GLN A 71 -2.89 -11.77 -20.05
C GLN A 71 -1.41 -11.38 -20.05
N GLY A 72 -0.55 -12.29 -19.57
CA GLY A 72 0.90 -12.15 -19.69
C GLY A 72 1.55 -11.12 -18.75
N TYR A 73 0.93 -10.79 -17.62
CA TYR A 73 1.62 -10.00 -16.59
C TYR A 73 2.67 -10.86 -15.86
N ASP A 74 3.84 -10.29 -15.58
CA ASP A 74 4.85 -10.93 -14.74
C ASP A 74 4.63 -10.47 -13.29
N PRO A 75 4.29 -11.36 -12.34
CA PRO A 75 4.17 -10.97 -10.94
C PRO A 75 5.49 -10.48 -10.34
N SER A 76 6.63 -10.86 -10.90
CA SER A 76 7.97 -10.53 -10.38
C SER A 76 8.46 -9.15 -10.79
N GLU A 77 7.95 -8.59 -11.89
CA GLU A 77 8.39 -7.31 -12.46
C GLU A 77 7.17 -6.44 -12.79
N PHE A 78 6.98 -5.37 -12.02
CA PHE A 78 5.78 -4.56 -12.11
C PHE A 78 6.05 -3.08 -11.96
N THR A 79 5.15 -2.25 -12.48
CA THR A 79 5.19 -0.79 -12.34
C THR A 79 3.91 -0.35 -11.67
N PHE A 80 4.06 0.37 -10.57
CA PHE A 80 2.94 1.00 -9.88
C PHE A 80 2.34 2.13 -10.70
N ALA A 81 1.09 2.50 -10.40
CA ALA A 81 0.39 3.62 -11.04
C ALA A 81 1.15 4.97 -10.97
N ASN A 82 2.02 5.15 -9.98
CA ASN A 82 2.84 6.35 -9.81
C ASN A 82 4.15 6.34 -10.65
N GLY A 83 4.40 5.27 -11.41
CA GLY A 83 5.59 5.10 -12.27
C GLY A 83 6.75 4.33 -11.63
N VAL A 84 6.69 4.03 -10.33
CA VAL A 84 7.75 3.27 -9.64
C VAL A 84 7.75 1.83 -10.14
N PHE A 85 8.89 1.39 -10.67
CA PHE A 85 9.10 0.03 -11.14
C PHE A 85 9.79 -0.80 -10.06
N CYS A 86 9.28 -1.99 -9.75
CA CYS A 86 9.89 -2.91 -8.82
C CYS A 86 10.22 -4.24 -9.50
N ASP A 87 11.38 -4.79 -9.15
CA ASP A 87 11.81 -6.12 -9.51
C ASP A 87 12.04 -6.93 -8.23
N VAL A 88 11.25 -7.99 -8.07
CA VAL A 88 11.30 -8.90 -6.92
C VAL A 88 12.57 -9.74 -6.93
N LYS A 89 13.10 -10.09 -8.11
CA LYS A 89 14.34 -10.86 -8.27
C LYS A 89 15.52 -10.05 -7.76
N GLU A 90 15.54 -8.74 -8.05
CA GLU A 90 16.54 -7.80 -7.52
C GLU A 90 16.23 -7.32 -6.10
N LYS A 91 14.99 -7.50 -5.61
CA LYS A 91 14.47 -6.90 -4.37
C LYS A 91 14.66 -5.39 -4.31
N LEU A 92 14.45 -4.71 -5.44
CA LEU A 92 14.66 -3.27 -5.58
C LEU A 92 13.50 -2.63 -6.34
N CYS A 93 13.12 -1.43 -5.88
CA CYS A 93 12.24 -0.53 -6.61
C CYS A 93 13.04 0.67 -7.13
N ARG A 94 12.65 1.17 -8.30
CA ARG A 94 13.26 2.27 -9.04
C ARG A 94 12.20 3.27 -9.46
N ASP A 95 12.59 4.55 -9.59
CA ASP A 95 11.66 5.63 -9.94
C ASP A 95 11.05 5.49 -11.36
N ASP A 96 11.66 4.67 -12.22
CA ASP A 96 11.18 4.40 -13.56
C ASP A 96 11.62 3.02 -14.07
N ARG A 97 10.99 2.58 -15.16
CA ARG A 97 11.24 1.29 -15.82
C ARG A 97 12.32 1.34 -16.91
N TYR A 98 12.95 2.48 -17.16
CA TYR A 98 13.80 2.68 -18.33
C TYR A 98 15.21 2.07 -18.16
N PHE A 99 15.82 1.77 -19.30
CA PHE A 99 17.18 1.27 -19.40
C PHE A 99 18.12 2.41 -19.82
N GLY A 100 19.32 2.42 -19.25
CA GLY A 100 20.39 3.34 -19.58
C GLY A 100 21.10 2.96 -20.87
N VAL A 101 22.03 3.81 -21.28
CA VAL A 101 22.89 3.60 -22.46
C VAL A 101 23.77 2.36 -22.37
N ASP A 102 23.93 1.80 -21.16
CA ASP A 102 24.66 0.57 -20.86
C ASP A 102 23.78 -0.70 -20.99
N GLY A 103 22.52 -0.55 -21.37
CA GLY A 103 21.55 -1.65 -21.46
C GLY A 103 21.08 -2.17 -20.11
N LYS A 104 21.42 -1.51 -18.99
CA LYS A 104 20.97 -1.86 -17.64
C LYS A 104 19.85 -0.93 -17.17
N ARG A 105 19.08 -1.34 -16.17
CA ARG A 105 18.03 -0.50 -15.57
C ARG A 105 18.66 0.80 -15.04
N SER A 106 18.24 1.96 -15.57
CA SER A 106 18.81 3.27 -15.22
C SER A 106 18.06 4.02 -14.13
N GLY A 107 16.83 3.61 -13.82
CA GLY A 107 16.01 4.27 -12.81
C GLY A 107 16.73 4.31 -11.46
N LYS A 108 16.71 5.50 -10.83
CA LYS A 108 17.24 5.70 -9.48
C LYS A 108 16.50 4.77 -8.51
N ILE A 109 17.22 4.16 -7.58
CA ILE A 109 16.60 3.29 -6.58
C ILE A 109 15.67 4.13 -5.70
N ASN A 110 14.39 3.76 -5.72
CA ASN A 110 13.39 4.33 -4.84
C ASN A 110 13.51 3.67 -3.46
N GLN A 111 14.33 4.27 -2.60
CA GLN A 111 14.64 3.76 -1.27
C GLN A 111 13.41 3.59 -0.38
N ILE A 112 12.40 4.47 -0.54
CA ILE A 112 11.18 4.45 0.28
C ILE A 112 10.37 3.20 -0.06
N THR A 113 10.01 3.01 -1.33
CA THR A 113 9.20 1.87 -1.79
C THR A 113 9.94 0.55 -1.60
N THR A 114 11.25 0.53 -1.87
CA THR A 114 12.10 -0.65 -1.62
C THR A 114 12.05 -1.08 -0.15
N LYS A 115 12.14 -0.13 0.78
CA LYS A 115 12.09 -0.44 2.22
C LYS A 115 10.71 -0.92 2.66
N MET A 116 9.65 -0.26 2.19
CA MET A 116 8.27 -0.65 2.50
C MET A 116 7.99 -2.10 2.06
N LEU A 117 8.48 -2.49 0.89
CA LEU A 117 8.19 -3.79 0.29
C LEU A 117 9.13 -4.91 0.77
N PHE A 118 10.44 -4.68 0.84
CA PHE A 118 11.43 -5.75 1.04
C PHE A 118 12.18 -5.69 2.37
N MET A 119 12.09 -4.59 3.11
CA MET A 119 12.84 -4.40 4.36
C MET A 119 11.94 -4.15 5.56
N CYS A 120 10.64 -4.43 5.42
CA CYS A 120 9.72 -4.35 6.55
C CYS A 120 10.06 -5.49 7.53
N ARG A 121 10.36 -5.12 8.79
CA ARG A 121 10.73 -6.04 9.86
C ARG A 121 9.61 -5.98 10.90
N GLU A 122 8.94 -7.10 11.11
CA GLU A 122 7.92 -7.28 12.17
C GLU A 122 8.52 -7.10 13.57
#